data_AF-A0A2S9FJZ3-F1
#
_entry.id   AF-A0A2S9FJZ3-F1
#
_cell.length_a   1.000
_cell.length_b   1.000
_cell.length_c   1.000
_cell.angle_alpha   90.00
_cell.angle_beta   90.00
_cell.angle_gamma   90.00
#
_symmetry.space_group_name_H-M   'P 1'
#
loop_
_entity.id
_entity.type
_entity.pdbx_description
1 polymer ?
#
loop_
_entity_poly.entity_id
_entity_poly.type
_entity_poly.pdbx_seq_one_letter_code
_entity_poly.pdbx_strand_id
1 'polypeptide(L)'
;ACTDERRERQAIDGTAIAAAQVSCALSVTHGKAIGLVDLAATLRDRLPKVRARFLAGQISPAMIAAIAWRTFLVHQSALPAIDSEIAERAPAWGTLSDKKLEHAIDVWIDRHDPNAVRRTRTAMRGRYFAVGDRNDDACGTTSVHGRLSVTDAALVHQRLAIMIANPCPDDPRTMDQRRADAV
;
A
#
# COMPACT_ATOMS: atom_id res chain seq x y z
N ALA A 1 -19.95 -33.86 19.89
CA ALA A 1 -20.10 -33.61 18.45
C ALA A 1 -19.56 -32.22 18.15
N CYS A 2 -18.46 -32.19 17.40
CA CYS A 2 -17.87 -31.09 16.64
C CYS A 2 -18.26 -29.63 17.02
N THR A 3 -17.45 -29.00 17.86
CA THR A 3 -17.36 -27.55 17.89
C THR A 3 -16.52 -27.08 16.70
N ASP A 4 -17.22 -26.65 15.66
CA ASP A 4 -16.88 -25.46 14.87
C ASP A 4 -15.56 -25.47 14.07
N GLU A 5 -15.40 -26.42 13.13
CA GLU A 5 -14.40 -26.33 12.04
C GLU A 5 -14.53 -25.04 11.19
N ARG A 6 -15.61 -24.28 11.37
CA ARG A 6 -15.83 -22.98 10.71
C ARG A 6 -15.12 -21.81 11.40
N ARG A 7 -14.80 -21.90 12.69
CA ARG A 7 -14.09 -20.84 13.42
C ARG A 7 -12.58 -20.80 13.17
N GLU A 8 -11.96 -21.93 12.82
CA GLU A 8 -10.52 -21.98 12.52
C GLU A 8 -10.15 -21.35 11.17
N ARG A 9 -11.12 -21.13 10.28
CA ARG A 9 -10.89 -20.46 8.98
C ARG A 9 -10.98 -18.94 9.04
N GLN A 10 -11.18 -18.37 10.23
CA GLN A 10 -11.34 -16.92 10.43
C GLN A 10 -10.01 -16.18 10.69
N ALA A 11 -8.87 -16.83 10.42
CA ALA A 11 -7.53 -16.26 10.58
C ALA A 11 -6.85 -15.85 9.26
N ILE A 12 -7.50 -16.04 8.11
CA ILE A 12 -6.95 -15.67 6.80
C ILE A 12 -7.65 -14.41 6.29
N ASP A 13 -6.91 -13.31 6.17
CA ASP A 13 -7.37 -12.07 5.56
C ASP A 13 -7.94 -12.36 4.16
N GLY A 14 -9.18 -11.95 3.90
CA GLY A 14 -9.83 -12.12 2.59
C GLY A 14 -9.01 -11.51 1.45
N THR A 15 -8.23 -10.47 1.75
CA THR A 15 -7.27 -9.85 0.83
C THR A 15 -6.13 -10.81 0.46
N ALA A 16 -5.60 -11.55 1.44
CA ALA A 16 -4.53 -12.53 1.20
C ALA A 16 -5.02 -13.70 0.33
N ILE A 17 -6.26 -14.15 0.54
CA ILE A 17 -6.89 -15.18 -0.30
C ILE A 17 -7.05 -14.67 -1.74
N ALA A 18 -7.61 -13.48 -1.91
CA ALA A 18 -7.77 -12.87 -3.23
C ALA A 18 -6.42 -12.67 -3.93
N ALA A 19 -5.41 -12.18 -3.22
CA ALA A 19 -4.08 -11.99 -3.75
C ALA A 19 -3.41 -13.31 -4.17
N ALA A 20 -3.60 -14.40 -3.42
CA ALA A 20 -3.09 -15.71 -3.81
C ALA A 20 -3.74 -16.20 -5.12
N GLN A 21 -5.06 -16.05 -5.26
CA GLN A 21 -5.79 -16.39 -6.49
C GLN A 21 -5.33 -15.55 -7.69
N VAL A 22 -5.19 -14.23 -7.51
CA VAL A 22 -4.72 -13.30 -8.54
C VAL A 22 -3.27 -13.61 -8.94
N SER A 23 -2.41 -13.91 -7.97
CA SER A 23 -1.01 -14.29 -8.20
C SER A 23 -0.91 -15.51 -9.10
N CYS A 24 -1.70 -16.55 -8.80
CA CYS A 24 -1.77 -17.77 -9.60
C CYS A 24 -2.33 -17.50 -11.00
N ALA A 25 -3.45 -16.77 -11.11
CA ALA A 25 -4.12 -16.52 -12.38
C ALA A 25 -3.31 -15.65 -13.36
N LEU A 26 -2.56 -14.68 -12.84
CA LEU A 26 -1.80 -13.72 -13.65
C LEU A 26 -0.30 -14.04 -13.73
N SER A 27 0.15 -15.13 -13.09
CA SER A 27 1.58 -15.48 -12.99
C SER A 27 2.45 -14.33 -12.48
N VAL A 28 1.98 -13.63 -11.44
CA VAL A 28 2.69 -12.51 -10.79
C VAL A 28 3.06 -12.85 -9.35
N THR A 29 4.03 -12.12 -8.79
CA THR A 29 4.39 -12.26 -7.38
C THR A 29 3.21 -11.93 -6.46
N HIS A 30 3.16 -12.58 -5.29
CA HIS A 30 2.09 -12.35 -4.32
C HIS A 30 1.99 -10.87 -3.90
N GLY A 31 3.13 -10.19 -3.67
CA GLY A 31 3.15 -8.76 -3.36
C GLY A 31 2.56 -7.88 -4.48
N LYS A 32 2.81 -8.21 -5.74
CA LYS A 32 2.17 -7.52 -6.88
C LYS A 32 0.67 -7.77 -6.91
N ALA A 33 0.24 -8.99 -6.59
CA ALA A 33 -1.18 -9.33 -6.52
C ALA A 33 -1.90 -8.56 -5.39
N ILE A 34 -1.29 -8.38 -4.22
CA ILE A 34 -1.83 -7.53 -3.15
C ILE A 34 -2.06 -6.10 -3.67
N GLY A 35 -1.06 -5.51 -4.33
CA GLY A 35 -1.19 -4.16 -4.90
C GLY A 35 -2.30 -4.04 -5.95
N LEU A 36 -2.54 -5.09 -6.74
CA LEU A 36 -3.65 -5.13 -7.70
C LEU A 36 -5.01 -5.21 -6.99
N VAL A 37 -5.12 -6.00 -5.92
CA VAL A 37 -6.34 -6.12 -5.11
C VAL A 37 -6.65 -4.79 -4.42
N ASP A 38 -5.64 -4.15 -3.83
CA ASP A 38 -5.78 -2.83 -3.18
C ASP A 38 -6.19 -1.73 -4.18
N LEU A 39 -5.59 -1.74 -5.37
CA LEU A 39 -5.96 -0.83 -6.45
C LEU A 39 -7.41 -1.07 -6.88
N ALA A 40 -7.82 -2.32 -7.06
CA ALA A 40 -9.19 -2.68 -7.41
C ALA A 40 -10.20 -2.23 -6.34
N ALA A 41 -9.89 -2.43 -5.05
CA ALA A 41 -10.70 -1.97 -3.94
C ALA A 41 -10.79 -0.43 -3.90
N THR A 42 -9.66 0.25 -4.10
CA THR A 42 -9.62 1.73 -4.18
C THR A 42 -10.50 2.26 -5.31
N LEU A 43 -10.41 1.67 -6.49
CA LEU A 43 -11.25 2.04 -7.65
C LEU A 43 -12.73 1.72 -7.41
N ARG A 44 -13.05 0.65 -6.69
CA ARG A 44 -14.43 0.26 -6.37
C ARG A 44 -15.06 1.20 -5.35
N ASP A 45 -14.35 1.49 -4.27
CA ASP A 45 -14.91 2.09 -3.06
C ASP A 45 -14.66 3.60 -2.98
N ARG A 46 -13.57 4.10 -3.57
CA ARG A 46 -13.14 5.50 -3.45
C ARG A 46 -13.19 6.28 -4.77
N LEU A 47 -12.96 5.62 -5.90
CA LEU A 47 -12.84 6.27 -7.21
C LEU A 47 -13.71 5.63 -8.31
N PRO A 48 -15.03 5.48 -8.10
CA PRO A 48 -15.91 4.75 -9.00
C PRO A 48 -16.05 5.39 -10.39
N LYS A 49 -15.90 6.71 -10.54
CA LYS A 49 -15.98 7.39 -11.86
C LYS A 49 -14.69 7.21 -12.65
N VAL A 50 -13.53 7.33 -12.00
CA VAL A 50 -12.25 7.00 -12.65
C VAL A 50 -12.21 5.53 -13.06
N ARG A 51 -12.73 4.62 -12.22
CA ARG A 51 -12.91 3.20 -12.57
C ARG A 51 -13.70 3.03 -13.87
N ALA A 52 -14.82 3.74 -14.02
CA ALA A 52 -15.65 3.65 -15.22
C ALA A 52 -14.87 4.05 -16.49
N ARG A 53 -14.03 5.08 -16.41
CA ARG A 53 -13.16 5.51 -17.51
C ARG A 53 -12.09 4.48 -17.86
N PHE A 54 -11.50 3.84 -16.84
CA PHE A 54 -10.55 2.76 -17.04
C PHE A 54 -11.19 1.54 -17.72
N LEU A 55 -12.36 1.11 -17.25
CA LEU A 55 -13.10 -0.01 -17.86
C LEU A 55 -13.57 0.30 -19.28
N ALA A 56 -13.77 1.58 -19.61
CA ALA A 56 -14.04 2.04 -20.97
C ALA A 56 -12.78 2.12 -21.86
N GLY A 57 -11.60 1.76 -21.36
CA GLY A 57 -10.33 1.81 -22.10
C GLY A 57 -9.81 3.23 -22.35
N GLN A 58 -10.34 4.24 -21.66
CA GLN A 58 -10.00 5.65 -21.89
C GLN A 58 -8.77 6.11 -21.10
N ILE A 59 -8.33 5.32 -20.12
CA ILE A 59 -7.23 5.64 -19.21
C ILE A 59 -6.32 4.41 -19.07
N SER A 60 -5.02 4.61 -18.98
CA SER A 60 -4.04 3.53 -18.87
C SER A 60 -3.93 2.96 -17.44
N PRO A 61 -3.44 1.71 -17.29
CA PRO A 61 -3.12 1.12 -15.98
C PRO A 61 -2.13 1.96 -15.16
N ALA A 62 -1.14 2.57 -15.80
CA ALA A 62 -0.18 3.43 -15.12
C ALA A 62 -0.85 4.68 -14.55
N MET A 63 -1.78 5.28 -15.30
CA MET A 63 -2.50 6.48 -14.86
C MET A 63 -3.44 6.20 -13.69
N ILE A 64 -4.17 5.07 -13.69
CA ILE A 64 -5.01 4.72 -12.52
C ILE A 64 -4.17 4.47 -11.26
N ALA A 65 -2.98 3.88 -11.39
CA ALA A 65 -2.08 3.68 -10.28
C ALA A 65 -1.59 5.02 -9.70
N ALA A 66 -1.23 5.97 -10.57
CA ALA A 66 -0.87 7.33 -10.17
C ALA A 66 -2.03 8.04 -9.45
N ILE A 67 -3.25 8.00 -10.01
CA ILE A 67 -4.44 8.61 -9.40
C ILE A 67 -4.73 8.01 -8.03
N ALA A 68 -4.74 6.68 -7.92
CA ALA A 68 -5.00 5.98 -6.66
C ALA A 68 -3.96 6.35 -5.59
N TRP A 69 -2.68 6.39 -5.96
CA TRP A 69 -1.60 6.79 -5.07
C TRP A 69 -1.72 8.23 -4.59
N ARG A 70 -1.90 9.19 -5.52
CA ARG A 70 -2.02 10.62 -5.18
C ARG A 70 -3.24 10.91 -4.30
N THR A 71 -4.34 10.18 -4.50
CA THR A 71 -5.58 10.36 -3.73
C THR A 71 -5.63 9.58 -2.43
N PHE A 72 -4.60 8.77 -2.12
CA PHE A 72 -4.62 7.88 -0.96
C PHE A 72 -4.92 8.60 0.37
N LEU A 73 -4.31 9.76 0.60
CA LEU A 73 -4.46 10.55 1.83
C LEU A 73 -5.59 11.59 1.79
N VAL A 74 -6.35 11.69 0.69
CA VAL A 74 -7.47 12.64 0.54
C VAL A 74 -8.60 12.31 1.51
N HIS A 75 -9.18 13.34 2.11
CA HIS A 75 -10.28 13.22 3.06
C HIS A 75 -11.54 12.67 2.38
N GLN A 76 -12.28 11.79 3.07
CA GLN A 76 -13.41 11.07 2.49
C GLN A 76 -14.49 12.00 1.91
N SER A 77 -14.71 13.17 2.53
CA SER A 77 -15.70 14.15 2.04
C SER A 77 -15.30 14.84 0.74
N ALA A 78 -14.00 14.92 0.41
CA ALA A 78 -13.50 15.57 -0.80
C ALA A 78 -13.37 14.61 -1.99
N LEU A 79 -13.25 13.31 -1.73
CA LEU A 79 -13.04 12.28 -2.75
C LEU A 79 -14.11 12.27 -3.86
N PRO A 80 -15.43 12.37 -3.60
CA PRO A 80 -16.42 12.31 -4.68
C PRO A 80 -16.28 13.45 -5.69
N ALA A 81 -15.91 14.65 -5.22
CA ALA A 81 -15.65 15.80 -6.09
C ALA A 81 -14.37 15.57 -6.90
N ILE A 82 -13.29 15.15 -6.25
CA ILE A 82 -12.00 14.85 -6.90
C ILE A 82 -12.15 13.72 -7.95
N ASP A 83 -12.83 12.64 -7.61
CA ASP A 83 -13.12 11.52 -8.54
C ASP A 83 -13.87 12.01 -9.78
N SER A 84 -14.83 12.92 -9.61
CA SER A 84 -15.60 13.51 -10.72
C SER A 84 -14.70 14.34 -11.64
N GLU A 85 -13.94 15.28 -11.07
CA GLU A 85 -13.09 16.21 -11.83
C GLU A 85 -11.95 15.47 -12.56
N ILE A 86 -11.35 14.48 -11.90
CA ILE A 86 -10.31 13.63 -12.50
C ILE A 86 -10.91 12.77 -13.60
N ALA A 87 -12.06 12.11 -13.37
CA ALA A 87 -12.67 11.22 -14.37
C ALA A 87 -13.10 11.95 -15.64
N GLU A 88 -13.44 13.24 -15.56
CA GLU A 88 -13.75 14.06 -16.72
C GLU A 88 -12.51 14.36 -17.58
N ARG A 89 -11.36 14.60 -16.95
CA ARG A 89 -10.16 15.13 -17.65
C ARG A 89 -9.09 14.10 -17.95
N ALA A 90 -9.03 13.01 -17.18
CA ALA A 90 -8.02 11.99 -17.32
C ALA A 90 -7.87 11.39 -18.74
N PRO A 91 -8.94 11.24 -19.56
CA PRO A 91 -8.77 10.80 -20.96
C PRO A 91 -7.86 11.71 -21.80
N ALA A 92 -7.75 13.00 -21.47
CA ALA A 92 -6.89 13.95 -22.19
C ALA A 92 -5.42 13.92 -21.71
N TRP A 93 -5.09 13.20 -20.64
CA TRP A 93 -3.76 13.20 -20.03
C TRP A 93 -2.80 12.16 -20.59
N GLY A 94 -3.22 11.34 -21.56
CA GLY A 94 -2.43 10.20 -22.05
C GLY A 94 -1.05 10.52 -22.62
N THR A 95 -0.78 11.78 -22.98
CA THR A 95 0.50 12.26 -23.53
C THR A 95 1.38 12.96 -22.49
N LEU A 96 0.90 13.12 -21.26
CA LEU A 96 1.67 13.76 -20.19
C LEU A 96 2.80 12.84 -19.71
N SER A 97 3.94 13.43 -19.37
CA SER A 97 4.96 12.72 -18.59
C SER A 97 4.46 12.48 -17.16
N ASP A 98 5.05 11.51 -16.45
CA ASP A 98 4.65 11.17 -15.08
C ASP A 98 4.58 12.39 -14.15
N LYS A 99 5.59 13.27 -14.17
CA LYS A 99 5.59 14.51 -13.37
C LYS A 99 4.45 15.46 -13.74
N LYS A 100 4.11 15.58 -15.03
CA LYS A 100 3.01 16.43 -15.48
C LYS A 100 1.66 15.83 -15.11
N LEU A 101 1.53 14.51 -15.17
CA LEU A 101 0.35 13.78 -14.73
C LEU A 101 0.13 13.96 -13.22
N GLU A 102 1.16 13.75 -12.41
CA GLU A 102 1.09 13.98 -10.96
C GLU A 102 0.66 15.41 -10.64
N HIS A 103 1.26 16.39 -11.31
CA HIS A 103 0.89 17.79 -11.13
C HIS A 103 -0.57 18.07 -11.55
N ALA A 104 -1.03 17.50 -12.67
CA ALA A 104 -2.40 17.66 -13.13
C ALA A 104 -3.41 17.09 -12.12
N ILE A 105 -3.10 15.96 -11.47
CA ILE A 105 -3.91 15.37 -10.41
C ILE A 105 -3.91 16.27 -9.17
N ASP A 106 -2.74 16.79 -8.80
CA ASP A 106 -2.57 17.62 -7.60
C ASP A 106 -3.35 18.92 -7.62
N VAL A 107 -3.53 19.53 -8.80
CA VAL A 107 -4.36 20.72 -8.97
C VAL A 107 -5.79 20.48 -8.47
N TRP A 108 -6.35 19.29 -8.73
CA TRP A 108 -7.70 18.93 -8.28
C TRP A 108 -7.74 18.53 -6.82
N ILE A 109 -6.71 17.83 -6.34
CA ILE A 109 -6.59 17.50 -4.92
C ILE A 109 -6.49 18.78 -4.08
N ASP A 110 -5.63 19.72 -4.45
CA ASP A 110 -5.42 20.96 -3.70
C ASP A 110 -6.68 21.85 -3.69
N ARG A 111 -7.43 21.87 -4.80
CA ARG A 111 -8.70 22.60 -4.91
C ARG A 111 -9.75 22.12 -3.91
N HIS A 112 -9.87 20.80 -3.72
CA HIS A 112 -10.93 20.21 -2.89
C HIS A 112 -10.46 19.81 -1.48
N ASP A 113 -9.15 19.64 -1.31
CA ASP A 113 -8.51 19.23 -0.05
C ASP A 113 -7.09 19.80 0.02
N PRO A 114 -6.94 21.11 0.25
CA PRO A 114 -5.63 21.77 0.34
C PRO A 114 -4.78 21.23 1.51
N ASN A 115 -5.42 20.55 2.46
CA ASN A 115 -4.75 19.89 3.58
C ASN A 115 -4.24 18.48 3.23
N ALA A 116 -4.61 17.88 2.11
CA ALA A 116 -4.10 16.57 1.68
C ALA A 116 -2.57 16.58 1.55
N VAL A 117 -2.02 17.61 0.92
CA VAL A 117 -0.57 17.82 0.79
C VAL A 117 0.09 18.01 2.17
N ARG A 118 -0.61 18.70 3.09
CA ARG A 118 -0.14 18.87 4.47
C ARG A 118 -0.15 17.54 5.22
N ARG A 119 -1.13 16.66 5.03
CA ARG A 119 -1.15 15.32 5.65
C ARG A 119 0.01 14.46 5.18
N THR A 120 0.37 14.51 3.89
CA THR A 120 1.58 13.86 3.37
C THR A 120 2.85 14.39 4.05
N ARG A 121 2.96 15.71 4.23
CA ARG A 121 4.11 16.35 4.91
C ARG A 121 4.13 16.11 6.43
N THR A 122 2.96 16.03 7.06
CA THR A 122 2.80 15.72 8.49
C THR A 122 3.08 14.25 8.77
N ALA A 123 2.73 13.33 7.87
CA ALA A 123 3.13 11.92 7.97
C ALA A 123 4.67 11.78 7.99
N MET A 124 5.39 12.59 7.20
CA MET A 124 6.86 12.66 7.22
C MET A 124 7.43 13.33 8.47
N ARG A 125 6.70 14.26 9.10
CA ARG A 125 7.10 14.89 10.38
C ARG A 125 6.79 14.02 11.59
N GLY A 126 5.76 13.18 11.51
CA GLY A 126 5.43 12.15 12.49
C GLY A 126 6.16 10.84 12.26
N ARG A 127 7.32 10.88 11.59
CA ARG A 127 8.25 9.74 11.53
C ARG A 127 8.88 9.57 12.91
N TYR A 128 8.94 8.33 13.36
CA TYR A 128 9.57 7.95 14.61
C TYR A 128 10.02 6.50 14.48
N PHE A 129 10.97 6.12 15.32
CA PHE A 129 11.44 4.75 15.46
C PHE A 129 11.62 4.51 16.95
N ALA A 130 10.86 3.55 17.49
CA ALA A 130 10.83 3.22 18.89
C ALA A 130 11.10 1.72 19.07
N VAL A 131 11.88 1.40 20.10
CA VAL A 131 12.10 0.04 20.58
C VAL A 131 11.42 -0.03 21.95
N GLY A 132 10.40 -0.88 22.06
CA GLY A 132 9.50 -1.10 23.19
C GLY A 132 8.22 -0.25 23.17
N ASP A 133 7.16 -0.70 23.87
CA ASP A 133 5.94 0.05 24.24
C ASP A 133 5.46 -0.34 25.67
N ARG A 134 4.57 0.46 26.29
CA ARG A 134 4.17 0.42 27.73
C ARG A 134 3.49 -0.89 28.20
N ASN A 135 3.10 -1.76 27.28
CA ASN A 135 2.40 -3.03 27.52
C ASN A 135 3.12 -4.23 26.87
N ASP A 136 4.46 -4.23 26.82
CA ASP A 136 5.19 -5.48 26.57
C ASP A 136 4.94 -6.44 27.76
N ASP A 137 4.12 -7.47 27.55
CA ASP A 137 4.04 -8.61 28.47
C ASP A 137 5.36 -9.39 28.37
N ALA A 138 6.14 -9.33 29.45
CA ALA A 138 7.52 -9.80 29.50
C ALA A 138 7.63 -11.31 29.22
N CYS A 139 7.96 -11.66 27.98
CA CYS A 139 8.34 -13.01 27.56
C CYS A 139 9.67 -13.02 26.77
N GLY A 140 10.62 -12.13 27.13
CA GLY A 140 11.98 -12.12 26.60
C GLY A 140 12.19 -11.42 25.25
N THR A 141 11.16 -10.80 24.68
CA THR A 141 11.22 -10.01 23.44
C THR A 141 10.62 -8.63 23.65
N THR A 142 11.05 -7.62 22.90
CA THR A 142 10.47 -6.28 22.91
C THR A 142 10.00 -5.88 21.52
N SER A 143 8.92 -5.09 21.46
CA SER A 143 8.37 -4.61 20.20
C SER A 143 9.29 -3.57 19.55
N VAL A 144 9.36 -3.50 18.22
CA VAL A 144 9.99 -2.39 17.50
C VAL A 144 8.95 -1.81 16.57
N HIS A 145 8.67 -0.51 16.67
CA HIS A 145 7.60 0.12 15.91
C HIS A 145 7.97 1.55 15.52
N GLY A 146 7.44 2.00 14.38
CA GLY A 146 7.81 3.29 13.85
C GLY A 146 7.19 3.60 12.50
N ARG A 147 7.36 4.85 12.07
CA ARG A 147 7.08 5.31 10.71
C ARG A 147 8.35 5.87 10.12
N LEU A 148 8.79 5.31 9.00
CA LEU A 148 9.97 5.75 8.26
C LEU A 148 9.53 6.44 6.96
N SER A 149 10.45 7.19 6.34
CA SER A 149 10.21 7.63 4.96
C SER A 149 10.30 6.41 4.04
N VAL A 150 9.70 6.49 2.85
CA VAL A 150 9.79 5.40 1.85
C VAL A 150 11.25 5.08 1.51
N THR A 151 12.10 6.11 1.39
CA THR A 151 13.53 5.96 1.12
C THR A 151 14.26 5.26 2.26
N ASP A 152 14.01 5.67 3.51
CA ASP A 152 14.64 5.05 4.68
C ASP A 152 14.17 3.61 4.88
N ALA A 153 12.88 3.34 4.65
CA ALA A 153 12.31 2.00 4.73
C ALA A 153 12.92 1.06 3.68
N ALA A 154 13.12 1.53 2.46
CA ALA A 154 13.79 0.77 1.40
C ALA A 154 15.25 0.46 1.77
N LEU A 155 15.97 1.42 2.36
CA LEU A 155 17.35 1.22 2.81
C LEU A 155 17.42 0.19 3.95
N VAL A 156 16.55 0.29 4.96
CA VAL A 156 16.47 -0.68 6.06
C VAL A 156 16.16 -2.07 5.52
N HIS A 157 15.18 -2.19 4.61
CA HIS A 157 14.83 -3.46 3.99
C HIS A 157 16.02 -4.08 3.24
N GLN A 158 16.71 -3.29 2.42
CA GLN A 158 17.89 -3.75 1.69
C GLN A 158 19.01 -4.17 2.65
N ARG A 159 19.24 -3.42 3.74
CA ARG A 159 20.28 -3.74 4.71
C ARG A 159 20.00 -5.05 5.44
N LEU A 160 18.77 -5.26 5.90
CA LEU A 160 18.32 -6.51 6.50
C LEU A 160 18.47 -7.67 5.51
N ALA A 161 18.08 -7.48 4.25
CA ALA A 161 18.23 -8.50 3.21
C ALA A 161 19.70 -8.90 3.01
N ILE A 162 20.63 -7.95 3.02
CA ILE A 162 22.08 -8.21 2.93
C ILE A 162 22.57 -9.00 4.15
N MET A 163 22.13 -8.63 5.36
CA MET A 163 22.55 -9.28 6.60
C MET A 163 22.14 -10.75 6.67
N ILE A 164 20.98 -11.10 6.10
CA ILE A 164 20.44 -12.47 6.12
C ILE A 164 20.72 -13.28 4.85
N ALA A 165 21.44 -12.71 3.87
CA ALA A 165 21.57 -13.29 2.53
C ALA A 165 22.35 -14.62 2.49
N ASN A 166 23.30 -14.80 3.39
CA ASN A 166 24.22 -15.94 3.38
C ASN A 166 24.19 -16.71 4.71
N PRO A 167 23.11 -17.46 4.98
CA PRO A 167 23.05 -18.35 6.13
C PRO A 167 23.98 -19.56 5.94
N CYS A 168 24.36 -20.18 7.06
CA CYS A 168 24.95 -21.52 7.02
C CYS A 168 23.95 -22.50 6.37
N PRO A 169 24.39 -23.50 5.58
CA PRO A 169 23.51 -24.50 4.97
C PRO A 169 22.58 -25.21 5.98
N ASP A 170 23.06 -25.41 7.21
CA ASP A 170 22.33 -26.09 8.29
C ASP A 170 21.70 -25.12 9.30
N ASP A 171 21.54 -23.83 8.97
CA ASP A 171 20.93 -22.86 9.89
C ASP A 171 19.43 -23.16 10.08
N PRO A 172 18.99 -23.60 11.27
CA PRO A 172 17.62 -24.05 11.51
C PRO A 172 16.62 -22.90 11.66
N ARG A 173 17.09 -21.64 11.71
CA ARG A 173 16.23 -20.48 11.96
C ARG A 173 15.35 -20.18 10.75
N THR A 174 14.11 -19.79 11.02
CA THR A 174 13.17 -19.27 10.02
C THR A 174 13.63 -17.89 9.50
N MET A 175 13.10 -17.48 8.34
CA MET A 175 13.39 -16.15 7.78
C MET A 175 13.00 -15.00 8.72
N ASP A 176 11.92 -15.15 9.48
CA ASP A 176 11.47 -14.13 10.43
C ASP A 176 12.39 -14.04 11.65
N GLN A 177 12.85 -15.18 12.17
CA GLN A 177 13.87 -15.22 13.23
C GLN A 177 15.20 -14.61 12.76
N ARG A 178 15.65 -14.92 11.54
CA ARG A 178 16.88 -14.32 10.98
C ARG A 178 16.76 -12.81 10.80
N ARG A 179 15.57 -12.32 10.41
CA ARG A 179 15.30 -10.88 10.32
C ARG A 179 15.30 -10.22 11.70
N ALA A 180 14.74 -10.88 12.71
CA ALA A 180 14.78 -10.39 14.09
C ALA A 180 16.22 -10.31 14.61
N ASP A 181 17.05 -11.33 14.33
CA ASP A 181 18.47 -11.38 14.72
C ASP A 181 19.38 -10.38 13.96
N ALA A 182 18.88 -9.75 12.89
CA ALA A 182 19.63 -8.82 12.04
C ALA A 182 19.41 -7.33 12.41
N VAL A 183 18.52 -7.05 13.36
CA VAL A 183 18.25 -5.71 13.91
C VAL A 183 19.22 -5.39 15.04
#